data_AF-A0A2N5DTX6-F1
#
_entry.id   AF-A0A2N5DTX6-F1
#
_cell.length_a   1.000
_cell.length_b   1.000
_cell.length_c   1.000
_cell.angle_alpha   90.00
_cell.angle_beta   90.00
_cell.angle_gamma   90.00
#
_symmetry.space_group_name_H-M   'P 1'
#
loop_
_entity.id
_entity.type
_entity.pdbx_description
1 polymer ?
#
loop_
_entity_poly.entity_id
_entity_poly.type
_entity_poly.pdbx_seq_one_letter_code
_entity_poly.pdbx_strand_id
1 'polypeptide(L)' 'MNTSTPPIFFDHRHHLLRVRGCTAELDILGLSSEEALSLPFCYRLTFTSPDKALDPAAFLM' A
#
# COMPACT_ATOMS: atom_id res chain seq x y z
N MET A 1 7.52 -35.42 -12.65
CA MET A 1 6.22 -34.72 -12.63
C MET A 1 6.45 -33.40 -11.90
N ASN A 2 6.60 -32.30 -12.62
CA ASN A 2 6.84 -30.98 -12.01
C ASN A 2 5.50 -30.35 -11.66
N THR A 3 5.06 -30.49 -10.42
CA THR A 3 3.92 -29.73 -9.89
C THR A 3 4.39 -28.33 -9.52
N SER A 4 4.42 -27.43 -10.50
CA SER A 4 4.55 -26.00 -10.24
C SER A 4 3.19 -25.50 -9.75
N THR A 5 3.01 -25.51 -8.43
CA THR A 5 1.86 -24.88 -7.79
C THR A 5 2.05 -23.38 -7.90
N PRO A 6 1.18 -22.63 -8.60
CA PRO A 6 1.30 -21.18 -8.65
C PRO A 6 1.19 -20.61 -7.24
N PRO A 7 1.97 -19.57 -6.89
CA PRO A 7 1.85 -18.93 -5.60
C PRO A 7 0.43 -18.42 -5.42
N ILE A 8 -0.21 -18.81 -4.32
CA ILE A 8 -1.55 -18.32 -3.98
C ILE A 8 -1.39 -16.85 -3.59
N PHE A 9 -1.83 -15.96 -4.47
CA PHE A 9 -1.89 -14.52 -4.21
C PHE A 9 -3.27 -14.22 -3.64
N PHE A 10 -3.32 -13.85 -2.37
CA PHE A 10 -4.56 -13.39 -1.75
C PHE A 10 -4.70 -11.89 -2.00
N ASP A 11 -5.51 -11.53 -2.99
CA ASP A 11 -5.88 -10.14 -3.24
C ASP A 11 -7.06 -9.76 -2.33
N HIS A 12 -6.76 -9.05 -1.24
CA HIS A 12 -7.78 -8.54 -0.31
C HIS A 12 -8.12 -7.05 -0.57
N ARG A 13 -7.76 -6.49 -1.74
CA ARG A 13 -7.84 -5.03 -2.00
C ARG A 13 -9.29 -4.53 -2.06
N HIS A 14 -9.85 -4.11 -0.92
CA HIS A 14 -11.02 -3.21 -0.87
C HIS A 14 -10.62 -1.72 -0.91
N HIS A 15 -9.37 -1.40 -0.58
CA HIS A 15 -8.81 -0.05 -0.60
C HIS A 15 -7.49 -0.05 -1.39
N LEU A 16 -7.46 0.66 -2.52
CA LEU A 16 -6.26 0.80 -3.35
C LEU A 16 -5.47 2.03 -2.90
N LEU A 17 -4.26 1.84 -2.38
CA LEU A 17 -3.29 2.92 -2.19
C LEU A 17 -2.52 3.12 -3.49
N ARG A 18 -2.57 4.33 -4.04
CA ARG A 18 -1.76 4.71 -5.20
C ARG A 18 -0.99 5.98 -4.89
N VAL A 19 0.34 5.87 -4.89
CA VAL A 19 1.24 7.00 -4.72
C VAL A 19 1.74 7.42 -6.10
N ARG A 20 1.57 8.69 -6.46
CA ARG A 20 1.95 9.19 -7.78
C ARG A 20 3.48 9.12 -7.93
N GLY A 21 3.95 8.42 -8.97
CA GLY A 21 5.38 8.21 -9.21
C GLY A 21 5.95 6.94 -8.57
N CYS A 22 5.17 6.25 -7.72
CA CYS A 22 5.52 4.94 -7.21
C CYS A 22 4.86 3.85 -8.07
N THR A 23 5.66 2.94 -8.60
CA THR A 23 5.19 1.78 -9.40
C THR A 23 5.10 0.49 -8.59
N ALA A 24 5.55 0.51 -7.33
CA ALA A 24 5.49 -0.64 -6.47
C ALA A 24 4.03 -1.00 -6.13
N GLU A 25 3.77 -2.29 -5.97
CA GLU A 25 2.48 -2.78 -5.49
C GLU A 25 2.39 -2.54 -3.97
N LEU A 26 1.38 -1.78 -3.55
CA LEU A 26 1.15 -1.42 -2.15
C LEU A 26 -0.21 -1.97 -1.72
N ASP A 27 -0.20 -2.95 -0.82
CA ASP A 27 -1.42 -3.57 -0.29
C ASP A 27 -1.69 -3.07 1.13
N ILE A 28 -2.85 -2.45 1.36
CA ILE A 28 -3.17 -1.80 2.63
C ILE A 28 -3.54 -2.84 3.69
N LEU A 29 -2.84 -2.83 4.82
CA LEU A 29 -3.16 -3.62 6.01
C LEU A 29 -4.00 -2.87 7.04
N GLY A 30 -3.82 -1.55 7.13
CA GLY A 30 -4.50 -0.74 8.14
C GLY A 30 -4.54 0.73 7.75
N LEU A 31 -5.63 1.39 8.18
CA LEU A 31 -5.87 2.81 7.96
C LEU A 31 -6.48 3.40 9.23
N SER A 32 -5.91 4.49 9.71
CA SER A 32 -6.57 5.38 10.68
C SER A 32 -6.54 6.81 10.18
N SER A 33 -7.56 7.60 10.54
CA SER A 33 -7.66 9.00 10.16
C SER A 33 -7.97 9.90 11.35
N GLU A 34 -7.48 11.12 11.25
CA GLU A 34 -7.85 12.24 12.10
C GLU A 34 -8.38 13.35 11.19
N GLU A 35 -9.69 13.62 11.30
CA GLU A 35 -10.42 14.53 10.43
C GLU A 35 -11.35 15.41 11.26
N ALA A 36 -11.33 16.72 10.98
CA ALA A 36 -12.20 17.69 11.62
C ALA A 36 -12.41 18.90 10.71
N LEU A 37 -13.54 19.59 10.88
CA LEU A 37 -13.85 20.79 10.10
C LEU A 37 -12.80 21.87 10.33
N SER A 38 -12.32 22.47 9.24
CA SER A 38 -11.32 23.54 9.24
C SER A 38 -9.96 23.15 9.85
N LEU A 39 -9.67 21.85 9.99
CA LEU A 39 -8.36 21.33 10.34
C LEU A 39 -7.79 20.50 9.18
N PRO A 40 -6.46 20.43 9.02
CA PRO A 40 -5.83 19.49 8.09
C PRO A 40 -6.20 18.06 8.48
N PHE A 41 -6.47 17.23 7.47
CA PHE A 41 -6.65 15.80 7.68
C PHE A 41 -5.30 15.09 7.83
N CYS A 42 -5.27 14.01 8.59
CA CYS A 42 -4.11 13.12 8.69
C CYS A 42 -4.55 11.67 8.50
N TYR A 43 -3.95 10.98 7.53
CA TYR A 43 -4.13 9.54 7.33
C TYR A 43 -2.85 8.80 7.70
N ARG A 44 -2.98 7.78 8.56
CA ARG A 44 -1.91 6.84 8.88
C ARG A 44 -2.25 5.51 8.24
N LEU A 45 -1.37 5.06 7.35
CA LEU A 45 -1.53 3.84 6.57
C LEU A 45 -0.41 2.86 6.94
N THR A 46 -0.76 1.59 7.07
CA THR A 46 0.20 0.47 7.09
C THR A 46 -0.05 -0.36 5.85
N PHE A 47 0.99 -0.69 5.10
CA PHE A 47 0.90 -1.49 3.89
C PHE A 47 2.01 -2.52 3.81
N THR A 48 1.82 -3.52 2.95
CA THR A 48 2.86 -4.46 2.52
C THR A 48 3.19 -4.24 1.05
N SER A 49 4.42 -4.61 0.67
CA SER A 49 4.84 -4.63 -0.72
C SER A 49 5.74 -5.84 -0.97
N PRO A 50 5.65 -6.50 -2.14
CA PRO A 50 6.65 -7.47 -2.56
C PRO A 50 8.00 -6.81 -2.85
N ASP A 51 8.01 -5.51 -3.17
CA ASP A 51 9.23 -4.73 -3.35
C ASP A 51 9.84 -4.36 -1.98
N LYS A 52 11.07 -4.82 -1.74
CA LYS A 52 11.82 -4.57 -0.50
C LYS A 52 12.72 -3.33 -0.58
N ALA A 53 12.88 -2.75 -1.77
CA ALA A 53 13.80 -1.65 -2.05
C ALA A 53 13.05 -0.36 -2.40
N LEU A 54 11.99 -0.07 -1.66
CA LEU A 54 11.21 1.15 -1.81
C LEU A 54 12.04 2.38 -1.46
N ASP A 55 12.17 3.32 -2.40
CA ASP A 55 12.81 4.62 -2.16
C ASP A 55 11.84 5.54 -1.40
N PRO A 56 12.19 6.05 -0.20
CA PRO A 56 11.37 7.01 0.53
C PRO A 56 11.03 8.27 -0.30
N ALA A 57 11.90 8.68 -1.22
CA ALA A 57 11.65 9.83 -2.09
C ALA A 57 10.43 9.63 -2.99
N ALA A 58 10.05 8.39 -3.30
CA ALA A 58 8.84 8.10 -4.06
C ALA A 58 7.54 8.43 -3.29
N PHE A 59 7.63 8.68 -1.98
CA PHE A 59 6.49 8.96 -1.08
C PHE A 59 6.47 10.41 -0.56
N LEU A 60 7.51 11.19 -0.82
CA LEU A 60 7.67 12.57 -0.38
C LEU A 60 7.46 13.49 -1.58
N MET A 61 6.19 13.84 -1.84
CA MET A 61 5.85 14.99 -2.69
C MET A 61 6.00 16.30 -1.91
#